data_AF-A0A0V8JAM6-F1
#
_entry.id   AF-A0A0V8JAM6-F1
#
_cell.length_a   1.000
_cell.length_b   1.000
_cell.length_c   1.000
_cell.angle_alpha   90.00
_cell.angle_beta   90.00
_cell.angle_gamma   90.00
#
_symmetry.space_group_name_H-M   'P 1'
#
loop_
_entity.id
_entity.type
_entity.pdbx_description
1 polymer ?
#
loop_
_entity_poly.entity_id
_entity_poly.type
_entity_poly.pdbx_seq_one_letter_code
_entity_poly.pdbx_strand_id
1 'polypeptide(L)' 'MGAVERNGFRFEPEYSVINQNGAIHVYNKGEFLEEIKFSFSGKFPDLDQIEKLIDTYCNQRGI' A
#
# COMPACT_ATOMS: atom_id res chain seq x y z
N MET A 1 -2.71 12.29 -4.38
CA MET A 1 -1.86 11.18 -4.85
C MET A 1 -2.54 9.93 -4.31
N GLY A 2 -3.48 9.32 -5.02
CA GLY A 2 -3.23 8.41 -6.15
C GLY A 2 -3.60 7.01 -5.65
N ALA A 3 -4.88 6.79 -5.34
CA ALA A 3 -5.36 5.50 -4.89
C ALA A 3 -5.26 4.50 -6.05
N VAL A 4 -4.71 3.32 -5.80
CA VAL A 4 -4.62 2.25 -6.81
C VAL A 4 -5.89 1.42 -6.68
N GLU A 5 -6.70 1.35 -7.73
CA GLU A 5 -7.85 0.45 -7.79
C GLU A 5 -7.55 -0.78 -8.66
N ARG A 6 -7.64 -1.97 -8.09
CA ARG A 6 -7.48 -3.27 -8.78
C ARG A 6 -8.63 -4.19 -8.39
N ASN A 7 -9.44 -4.62 -9.37
CA ASN A 7 -10.49 -5.63 -9.19
C ASN A 7 -11.49 -5.34 -8.04
N GLY A 8 -11.75 -4.06 -7.74
CA GLY A 8 -12.63 -3.62 -6.64
C GLY A 8 -11.92 -3.39 -5.29
N PHE A 9 -10.61 -3.67 -5.22
CA PHE A 9 -9.74 -3.31 -4.12
C PHE A 9 -9.15 -1.92 -4.35
N ARG A 10 -9.18 -1.07 -3.33
CA ARG A 10 -8.59 0.26 -3.31
C ARG A 10 -7.43 0.26 -2.33
N PHE A 11 -6.25 0.59 -2.83
CA PHE A 11 -5.01 0.69 -2.06
C PHE A 11 -4.65 2.15 -1.88
N GLU A 12 -4.60 2.59 -0.64
CA GLU A 12 -4.22 3.94 -0.26
C GLU A 12 -2.89 3.90 0.51
N PRO A 13 -1.75 4.15 -0.16
CA PRO A 13 -0.47 4.23 0.50
C PRO A 13 -0.34 5.56 1.25
N GLU A 14 -0.09 5.47 2.55
CA GLU A 14 0.21 6.57 3.44
C GLU A 14 1.61 6.38 4.03
N TYR A 15 2.38 7.45 4.16
CA TYR A 15 3.71 7.36 4.76
C TYR A 15 4.15 8.64 5.45
N SER A 16 4.94 8.47 6.49
CA SER A 16 5.58 9.52 7.27
C SER A 16 7.08 9.55 7.00
N VAL A 17 7.55 10.62 6.36
CA VAL A 17 8.98 10.88 6.13
C VAL A 17 9.74 11.05 7.45
N ILE A 18 9.13 11.69 8.44
CA ILE A 18 9.74 11.95 9.75
C ILE A 18 10.00 10.64 10.51
N ASN A 19 9.01 9.75 10.52
CA ASN A 19 9.08 8.46 11.20
C ASN A 19 9.65 7.34 10.33
N GLN A 20 9.99 7.63 9.07
CA GLN A 20 10.52 6.64 8.12
C GLN A 20 9.67 5.35 8.02
N ASN A 21 8.35 5.52 8.09
CA ASN A 21 7.39 4.43 8.08
C ASN A 21 6.17 4.78 7.23
N GLY A 22 5.49 3.75 6.74
CA GLY A 22 4.26 3.90 5.97
C GLY A 22 3.35 2.70 6.17
N ALA A 23 2.13 2.87 5.70
CA ALA A 23 1.09 1.88 5.69
C ALA A 23 0.31 1.97 4.39
N ILE A 24 -0.06 0.84 3.80
CA ILE A 24 -0.94 0.79 2.64
C ILE A 24 -2.29 0.30 3.14
N HIS A 25 -3.29 1.17 3.17
CA HIS A 25 -4.64 0.78 3.55
C HIS A 25 -5.32 0.10 2.38
N VAL A 26 -5.81 -1.11 2.60
CA VAL A 26 -6.52 -1.90 1.61
C VAL A 26 -8.00 -1.91 1.94
N TYR A 27 -8.78 -1.35 1.03
CA TYR A 27 -10.23 -1.38 1.06
C TYR A 27 -10.74 -2.29 -0.04
N ASN A 28 -11.85 -2.98 0.15
CA ASN A 28 -12.54 -3.73 -0.88
C ASN A 28 -14.01 -3.39 -0.85
N LYS A 29 -14.55 -2.87 -1.96
CA LYS A 29 -15.95 -2.45 -2.08
C LYS A 29 -16.42 -1.49 -0.94
N GLY A 30 -15.49 -0.71 -0.37
CA GLY A 30 -15.77 0.22 0.72
C GLY A 30 -15.58 -0.34 2.14
N GLU A 31 -15.30 -1.63 2.30
CA GLU A 31 -14.88 -2.20 3.59
C GLU A 31 -13.35 -2.17 3.73
N PHE A 32 -12.88 -1.70 4.89
CA PHE A 32 -11.48 -1.83 5.26
C PHE A 32 -11.16 -3.31 5.49
N LEU A 33 -10.27 -3.87 4.70
CA LEU A 33 -9.78 -5.23 4.87
C LEU A 33 -8.62 -5.27 5.84
N GLU A 34 -7.56 -4.53 5.51
CA GLU A 34 -6.30 -4.55 6.24
C GLU A 34 -5.37 -3.41 5.83
N GLU A 35 -4.31 -3.22 6.62
CA GLU A 35 -3.24 -2.28 6.32
C GLU A 35 -1.89 -2.98 6.26
N ILE A 36 -1.10 -2.67 5.23
CA ILE A 36 0.24 -3.21 5.03
C ILE A 36 1.23 -2.19 5.57
N LYS A 37 1.69 -2.37 6.81
CA LYS A 37 2.72 -1.52 7.41
C LYS A 37 4.09 -1.87 6.83
N PHE A 38 4.82 -0.85 6.41
CA PHE A 38 6.18 -0.98 5.92
C PHE A 38 7.06 0.13 6.49
N SER A 39 8.36 -0.14 6.56
CA SER A 39 9.36 0.87 6.90
C SER A 39 10.19 1.15 5.66
N PHE A 40 10.67 2.38 5.54
CA PHE A 40 11.54 2.78 4.44
C PHE A 40 12.65 3.64 5.00
N SER A 41 13.84 3.59 4.40
CA SER A 41 14.93 4.47 4.80
C SER A 41 15.23 5.45 3.69
N GLY A 42 15.38 6.73 4.04
CA GLY A 42 15.62 7.82 3.09
C GLY A 42 14.66 8.97 3.28
N LYS A 43 14.58 9.84 2.26
CA LYS A 43 13.68 11.00 2.27
C LYS A 43 12.23 10.63 1.91
N PHE A 44 12.03 9.57 1.15
CA PHE A 44 10.71 9.11 0.71
C PHE A 44 10.76 7.59 0.54
N PRO A 45 9.63 6.89 0.70
CA PRO A 45 9.57 5.49 0.34
C PRO A 45 9.73 5.34 -1.17
N ASP A 46 10.42 4.27 -1.56
CA ASP A 46 10.56 3.93 -2.96
C ASP A 46 9.20 3.54 -3.52
N LEU A 47 8.78 4.19 -4.61
CA LEU A 47 7.51 3.88 -5.27
C LEU A 47 7.50 2.42 -5.75
N ASP A 48 8.64 1.92 -6.23
CA ASP A 48 8.81 0.52 -6.62
C ASP A 48 8.57 -0.45 -5.44
N GLN A 49 8.98 -0.06 -4.22
CA GLN A 49 8.73 -0.87 -3.03
C GLN A 49 7.23 -0.92 -2.71
N ILE A 50 6.53 0.21 -2.80
CA ILE A 50 5.08 0.29 -2.57
C ILE A 50 4.34 -0.54 -3.63
N GLU A 51 4.70 -0.38 -4.90
CA GLU A 51 4.11 -1.15 -6.00
C GLU A 51 4.35 -2.65 -5.82
N LYS A 52 5.56 -3.07 -5.44
CA LYS A 52 5.86 -4.48 -5.11
C LYS A 52 5.03 -5.01 -3.95
N LEU A 53 4.79 -4.21 -2.91
CA LEU A 53 3.97 -4.61 -1.77
C LEU A 53 2.53 -4.85 -2.22
N ILE A 54 1.97 -3.92 -3.01
CA ILE A 54 0.62 -4.06 -3.59
C ILE A 54 0.56 -5.27 -4.53
N ASP A 55 1.57 -5.46 -5.37
CA ASP A 55 1.62 -6.56 -6.33
C ASP A 55 1.72 -7.92 -5.64
N THR A 56 2.63 -8.04 -4.66
CA THR A 56 2.79 -9.25 -3.84
C THR A 56 1.48 -9.60 -3.13
N TYR A 57 0.82 -8.59 -2.58
CA TYR A 57 -0.46 -8.76 -1.92
C TYR A 57 -1.57 -9.21 -2.88
N CYS A 58 -1.65 -8.59 -4.06
CA CYS A 58 -2.55 -8.96 -5.14
C CYS A 58 -2.33 -10.43 -5.56
N ASN A 59 -1.07 -10.80 -5.76
CA ASN A 59 -0.64 -12.12 -6.18
C ASN A 59 -0.95 -13.19 -5.11
N GLN A 60 -0.66 -12.92 -3.84
CA GLN A 60 -0.96 -13.83 -2.72
C GLN A 60 -2.46 -14.12 -2.58
N ARG A 61 -3.32 -13.14 -2.89
CA ARG A 61 -4.78 -13.32 -2.84
C ARG A 61 -5.38 -13.83 -4.17
N GLY A 62 -4.57 -13.98 -5.21
CA GLY A 62 -5.02 -14.40 -6.54
C GLY A 62 -5.96 -13.40 -7.21
N ILE A 63 -5.75 -12.10 -6.94
CA ILE A 63 -6.55 -10.99 -7.48
C ILE A 63 -5.96 -10.51 -8.80
#